data_AF-A0A1X2G2V1-F1
#
_entry.id   AF-A0A1X2G2V1-F1
#
_cell.length_a   1.000
_cell.length_b   1.000
_cell.length_c   1.000
_cell.angle_alpha   90.00
_cell.angle_beta   90.00
_cell.angle_gamma   90.00
#
_symmetry.space_group_name_H-M   'P 1'
#
loop_
_entity.id
_entity.type
_entity.pdbx_description
1 polymer ?
#
loop_
_entity_poly.entity_id
_entity_poly.type
_entity_poly.pdbx_seq_one_letter_code
_entity_poly.pdbx_strand_id
1 'polypeptide(L)'
;MKSLSLLSLTLLPSAILAASNSYCQKQFARNEQNCAKFDFSHVTPDSQQCGSDGTPTSNTTYNGPKQTNCTTFYDIGHLPEQTISNSAARMAQLITNVFENGDTKMGYAYVENLGDCRGYTSGYIGFTTGTNDAYAVVQAYTKRIHGTPNPFQPFLGELAKLSNYTFGDPHRADVTHLKGFPAAWKDAACQNPMFVQTQLDVGHSMYLQPALRYAASVGVTSNLGKAIFYDTIVQHGWQYVEPLINLPRIMQLTGPRKNGESEKAYLTRFLTTRRQLVCCYPGDTWNESSDRMSDLQNLVDKWSANQDLKNKVVLKAFGATVTGKENMNYDTGNCKGYTPFASLPTSIPLPIPQCTASAPTPSSSSRPNHSKNHRPHHKQHAGHGQHAGHANHGHASHGHSGHGHHKGHLQHPDRGQHRYARQGQSQSS
;
A
#
# COMPACT_ATOMS: atom_id res chain seq x y z
N MET A 1 -42.72 -60.53 -4.20
CA MET A 1 -42.74 -59.05 -4.42
C MET A 1 -42.47 -58.41 -3.06
N LYS A 2 -41.45 -57.58 -2.78
CA LYS A 2 -40.35 -56.97 -3.53
C LYS A 2 -39.16 -56.89 -2.55
N SER A 3 -37.95 -57.20 -3.02
CA SER A 3 -36.69 -57.02 -2.30
C SER A 3 -36.36 -55.52 -2.22
N LEU A 4 -36.09 -54.98 -1.03
CA LEU A 4 -35.57 -53.63 -0.84
C LEU A 4 -34.04 -53.68 -0.87
N SER A 5 -33.46 -53.22 -1.99
CA SER A 5 -32.04 -52.96 -2.13
C SER A 5 -31.72 -51.61 -1.47
N LEU A 6 -30.90 -51.61 -0.42
CA LEU A 6 -30.25 -50.39 0.08
C LEU A 6 -29.20 -49.94 -0.93
N LEU A 7 -29.43 -48.81 -1.62
CA LEU A 7 -28.40 -48.08 -2.32
C LEU A 7 -27.65 -47.20 -1.30
N SER A 8 -26.42 -47.58 -0.97
CA SER A 8 -25.46 -46.72 -0.29
C SER A 8 -25.03 -45.59 -1.22
N LEU A 9 -25.57 -44.38 -1.01
CA LEU A 9 -25.16 -43.18 -1.72
C LEU A 9 -23.85 -42.68 -1.07
N THR A 10 -22.70 -43.09 -1.64
CA THR A 10 -21.41 -42.51 -1.29
C THR A 10 -21.38 -41.06 -1.78
N LEU A 11 -21.45 -40.10 -0.84
CA LEU A 11 -21.08 -38.72 -1.13
C LEU A 11 -19.60 -38.67 -1.49
N LEU A 12 -19.30 -38.52 -2.78
CA LEU A 12 -18.00 -38.05 -3.24
C LEU A 12 -17.82 -36.62 -2.73
N PRO A 13 -16.71 -36.28 -2.05
CA PRO A 13 -16.42 -34.89 -1.73
C PRO A 13 -16.28 -34.14 -3.05
N SER A 14 -17.18 -33.19 -3.29
CA SER A 14 -17.10 -32.27 -4.40
C SER A 14 -15.85 -31.42 -4.21
N ALA A 15 -14.73 -31.86 -4.78
CA ALA A 15 -13.59 -31.01 -5.02
C ALA A 15 -14.05 -29.93 -5.98
N ILE A 16 -14.33 -28.74 -5.45
CA ILE A 16 -14.48 -27.53 -6.23
C ILE A 16 -13.12 -27.34 -6.92
N LEU A 17 -13.01 -27.73 -8.19
CA LEU A 17 -11.91 -27.28 -9.03
C LEU A 17 -12.09 -25.76 -9.18
N ALA A 18 -11.41 -25.00 -8.32
CA ALA A 18 -11.16 -23.59 -8.62
C ALA A 18 -10.60 -23.52 -10.04
N ALA A 19 -11.20 -22.70 -10.90
CA ALA A 19 -10.73 -22.51 -12.26
C ALA A 19 -9.25 -22.14 -12.22
N SER A 20 -8.39 -23.09 -12.57
CA SER A 20 -6.95 -22.94 -12.37
C SER A 20 -6.46 -21.76 -13.22
N ASN A 21 -5.89 -20.74 -12.59
CA ASN A 21 -5.33 -19.58 -13.27
C ASN A 21 -4.44 -20.07 -14.45
N SER A 22 -4.73 -19.63 -15.67
CA SER A 22 -4.01 -20.06 -16.88
C SER A 22 -2.53 -19.66 -16.84
N TYR A 23 -2.18 -18.67 -16.01
CA TYR A 23 -0.83 -18.22 -15.78
C TYR A 23 -0.09 -19.02 -14.69
N CYS A 24 -0.77 -19.86 -13.91
CA CYS A 24 -0.19 -20.77 -12.93
C CYS A 24 -0.27 -22.23 -13.40
N GLN A 25 0.28 -22.51 -14.58
CA GLN A 25 0.28 -23.83 -15.23
C GLN A 25 1.71 -24.29 -15.52
N LYS A 26 1.88 -25.60 -15.80
CA LYS A 26 3.18 -26.21 -16.16
C LYS A 26 4.25 -25.93 -15.08
N GLN A 27 5.35 -25.26 -15.43
CA GLN A 27 6.42 -24.87 -14.49
C GLN A 27 5.98 -23.87 -13.40
N PHE A 28 4.77 -23.31 -13.51
CA PHE A 28 4.15 -22.43 -12.53
C PHE A 28 2.96 -23.08 -11.82
N ALA A 29 2.68 -24.36 -12.09
CA ALA A 29 1.58 -25.06 -11.45
C ALA A 29 1.82 -25.19 -9.94
N ARG A 30 0.77 -25.01 -9.15
CA ARG A 30 0.82 -25.20 -7.70
C ARG A 30 0.93 -26.68 -7.39
N ASN A 31 2.14 -27.13 -7.07
CA ASN A 31 2.44 -28.50 -6.66
C ASN A 31 3.66 -28.51 -5.71
N GLU A 32 3.88 -29.63 -5.04
CA GLU A 32 4.96 -29.76 -4.05
C GLU A 32 6.33 -29.40 -4.63
N GLN A 33 6.65 -29.90 -5.83
CA GLN A 33 7.93 -29.64 -6.48
C GLN A 33 8.20 -28.14 -6.71
N ASN A 34 7.20 -27.40 -7.19
CA ASN A 34 7.34 -25.97 -7.47
C ASN A 34 7.29 -25.12 -6.19
N CYS A 35 6.53 -25.56 -5.18
CA CYS A 35 6.19 -24.74 -4.03
C CYS A 35 7.02 -24.99 -2.76
N ALA A 36 7.70 -26.14 -2.64
CA ALA A 36 8.44 -26.53 -1.44
C ALA A 36 9.48 -25.49 -0.97
N LYS A 37 10.05 -24.72 -1.89
CA LYS A 37 11.09 -23.71 -1.58
C LYS A 37 10.58 -22.42 -0.93
N PHE A 38 9.27 -22.17 -0.91
CA PHE A 38 8.72 -20.88 -0.44
C PHE A 38 8.37 -20.84 1.05
N ASP A 39 8.29 -21.99 1.71
CA ASP A 39 8.01 -22.11 3.15
C ASP A 39 6.69 -21.43 3.60
N PHE A 40 5.61 -21.69 2.85
CA PHE A 40 4.28 -21.10 3.13
C PHE A 40 3.42 -21.93 4.09
N SER A 41 3.95 -22.98 4.70
CA SER A 41 3.20 -23.88 5.61
C SER A 41 2.61 -23.17 6.83
N HIS A 42 3.18 -22.03 7.21
CA HIS A 42 2.79 -21.25 8.39
C HIS A 42 2.19 -19.88 8.05
N VAL A 43 1.90 -19.61 6.76
CA VAL A 43 1.26 -18.36 6.34
C VAL A 43 -0.25 -18.46 6.57
N THR A 44 -0.77 -17.63 7.46
CA THR A 44 -2.21 -17.39 7.59
C THR A 44 -2.65 -16.43 6.47
N PRO A 45 -3.57 -16.83 5.58
CA PRO A 45 -4.07 -15.94 4.53
C PRO A 45 -4.64 -14.64 5.09
N ASP A 46 -4.50 -13.52 4.37
CA ASP A 46 -5.00 -12.20 4.78
C ASP A 46 -6.49 -12.24 5.16
N SER A 47 -7.30 -13.01 4.42
CA SER A 47 -8.74 -13.20 4.67
C SER A 47 -9.07 -13.91 6.00
N GLN A 48 -8.08 -14.53 6.63
CA GLN A 48 -8.21 -15.14 7.96
C GLN A 48 -7.61 -14.26 9.06
N GLN A 49 -6.86 -13.21 8.71
CA GLN A 49 -6.24 -12.29 9.67
C GLN A 49 -7.20 -11.19 10.14
N CYS A 50 -8.15 -10.79 9.29
CA CYS A 50 -9.27 -9.93 9.69
C CYS A 50 -10.57 -10.73 9.60
N GLY A 51 -11.42 -10.61 10.61
CA GLY A 51 -12.72 -11.26 10.62
C GLY A 51 -13.53 -10.92 9.37
N SER A 52 -14.52 -11.77 9.06
CA SER A 52 -15.38 -11.65 7.87
C SER A 52 -16.19 -10.35 7.79
N ASP A 53 -16.23 -9.57 8.87
CA ASP A 53 -16.92 -8.28 8.99
C ASP A 53 -15.99 -7.07 8.82
N GLY A 54 -14.69 -7.29 8.58
CA GLY A 54 -13.70 -6.22 8.48
C GLY A 54 -13.41 -5.51 9.80
N THR A 55 -13.98 -6.02 10.91
CA THR A 55 -13.75 -5.50 12.26
C THR A 55 -12.69 -6.35 12.96
N PRO A 56 -11.66 -5.74 13.58
CA PRO A 56 -10.70 -6.47 14.39
C PRO A 56 -11.41 -7.14 15.58
N THR A 57 -11.58 -8.46 15.57
CA THR A 57 -12.39 -9.19 16.58
C THR A 57 -11.60 -9.72 17.76
N SER A 58 -10.43 -9.17 18.05
CA SER A 58 -9.47 -9.83 18.94
C SER A 58 -9.00 -8.93 20.08
N ASN A 59 -9.35 -9.36 21.31
CA ASN A 59 -8.72 -8.94 22.56
C ASN A 59 -7.34 -9.59 22.77
N THR A 60 -6.75 -10.25 21.76
CA THR A 60 -5.44 -10.90 21.91
C THR A 60 -4.31 -9.91 21.64
N THR A 61 -3.24 -10.01 22.43
CA THR A 61 -2.03 -9.23 22.22
C THR A 61 -1.34 -9.70 20.94
N TYR A 62 -1.27 -8.81 19.94
CA TYR A 62 -0.54 -9.08 18.70
C TYR A 62 0.97 -8.97 18.95
N ASN A 63 1.67 -10.09 18.81
CA ASN A 63 3.13 -10.19 18.91
C ASN A 63 3.80 -10.09 17.53
N GLY A 64 3.25 -9.25 16.66
CA GLY A 64 3.89 -8.97 15.39
C GLY A 64 5.25 -8.29 15.58
N PRO A 65 6.06 -8.18 14.52
CA PRO A 65 7.35 -7.50 14.62
C PRO A 65 7.14 -6.05 15.06
N LYS A 66 7.71 -5.71 16.22
CA LYS A 66 7.83 -4.31 16.66
C LYS A 66 8.86 -3.62 15.78
N GLN A 67 8.63 -2.34 15.50
CA GLN A 67 9.56 -1.52 14.73
C GLN A 67 10.92 -1.48 15.44
N THR A 68 11.94 -2.16 14.90
CA THR A 68 13.28 -2.25 15.52
C THR A 68 14.15 -1.03 15.21
N ASN A 69 13.90 -0.44 14.05
CA ASN A 69 14.29 0.88 13.57
C ASN A 69 12.94 1.59 13.34
N CYS A 70 12.73 2.88 13.54
CA CYS A 70 11.43 3.62 13.42
C CYS A 70 10.76 3.59 12.01
N THR A 71 10.81 2.45 11.33
CA THR A 71 10.37 2.10 9.99
C THR A 71 10.24 0.57 9.90
N THR A 72 9.37 0.06 9.04
CA THR A 72 9.27 -1.38 8.74
C THR A 72 10.18 -1.83 7.59
N PHE A 73 10.95 -0.91 7.03
CA PHE A 73 11.82 -1.15 5.88
C PHE A 73 13.23 -1.59 6.30
N TYR A 74 13.87 -2.38 5.44
CA TYR A 74 15.28 -2.75 5.63
C TYR A 74 16.19 -1.52 5.53
N ASP A 75 17.33 -1.55 6.22
CA ASP A 75 18.41 -0.61 5.93
C ASP A 75 19.10 -1.02 4.62
N ILE A 76 18.95 -0.17 3.61
CA ILE A 76 19.56 -0.34 2.28
C ILE A 76 20.58 0.76 1.98
N GLY A 77 21.06 1.47 3.00
CA GLY A 77 22.11 2.49 2.90
C GLY A 77 23.41 1.93 2.30
N HIS A 78 23.67 0.65 2.54
CA HIS A 78 24.85 -0.06 2.03
C HIS A 78 24.71 -0.55 0.58
N LEU A 79 23.50 -0.54 0.00
CA LEU A 79 23.30 -0.98 -1.39
C LEU A 79 23.73 0.12 -2.37
N PRO A 80 24.31 -0.24 -3.52
CA PRO A 80 24.77 0.73 -4.51
C PRO A 80 23.62 1.57 -5.07
N GLU A 81 23.89 2.85 -5.30
CA GLU A 81 22.93 3.75 -5.94
C GLU A 81 23.00 3.67 -7.46
N GLN A 82 21.86 3.90 -8.11
CA GLN A 82 21.81 4.15 -9.55
C GLN A 82 20.63 5.05 -9.91
N THR A 83 20.70 5.68 -11.08
CA THR A 83 19.68 6.61 -11.57
C THR A 83 18.83 5.99 -12.68
N ILE A 84 17.70 6.64 -12.94
CA ILE A 84 16.80 6.36 -14.06
C ILE A 84 16.41 7.68 -14.70
N SER A 85 16.30 7.74 -16.03
CA SER A 85 15.84 8.97 -16.69
C SER A 85 14.35 9.21 -16.40
N ASN A 86 13.91 10.47 -16.47
CA ASN A 86 12.49 10.81 -16.30
C ASN A 86 11.58 10.04 -17.27
N SER A 87 12.02 9.85 -18.52
CA SER A 87 11.29 9.07 -19.53
C SER A 87 11.16 7.60 -19.16
N ALA A 88 12.22 6.97 -18.64
CA ALA A 88 12.19 5.57 -18.24
C ALA A 88 11.41 5.38 -16.92
N ALA A 89 11.55 6.29 -15.95
CA ALA A 89 10.75 6.27 -14.73
C ALA A 89 9.25 6.42 -15.04
N ARG A 90 8.91 7.26 -16.02
CA ARG A 90 7.54 7.41 -16.53
C ARG A 90 7.01 6.12 -17.15
N MET A 91 7.80 5.45 -17.98
CA MET A 91 7.43 4.14 -18.53
C MET A 91 7.22 3.10 -17.42
N ALA A 92 8.13 3.03 -16.43
CA ALA A 92 8.02 2.11 -15.30
C ALA A 92 6.73 2.33 -14.50
N GLN A 93 6.40 3.60 -14.21
CA GLN A 93 5.16 3.98 -13.51
C GLN A 93 3.91 3.64 -14.31
N LEU A 94 3.89 3.89 -15.62
CA LEU A 94 2.74 3.57 -16.46
C LEU A 94 2.52 2.06 -16.64
N ILE A 95 3.60 1.29 -16.80
CA ILE A 95 3.52 -0.18 -16.85
C ILE A 95 2.94 -0.70 -15.54
N THR A 96 3.48 -0.25 -14.40
CA THR A 96 2.99 -0.63 -13.07
C THR A 96 1.54 -0.17 -12.87
N ASN A 97 1.18 1.04 -13.30
CA ASN A 97 -0.18 1.56 -13.23
C ASN A 97 -1.19 0.68 -13.98
N VAL A 98 -0.82 0.12 -15.14
CA VAL A 98 -1.69 -0.84 -15.84
C VAL A 98 -1.94 -2.08 -14.98
N PHE A 99 -0.92 -2.60 -14.31
CA PHE A 99 -1.09 -3.75 -13.43
C PHE A 99 -1.88 -3.42 -12.16
N GLU A 100 -1.71 -2.21 -11.65
CA GLU A 100 -2.38 -1.71 -10.44
C GLU A 100 -3.74 -1.09 -10.69
N ASN A 101 -4.17 -0.82 -11.93
CA ASN A 101 -5.46 -0.15 -12.18
C ASN A 101 -6.19 -0.70 -13.42
N GLY A 102 -5.57 -1.57 -14.22
CA GLY A 102 -6.12 -2.13 -15.45
C GLY A 102 -6.21 -1.14 -16.62
N ASP A 103 -5.71 0.09 -16.49
CA ASP A 103 -5.74 1.15 -17.50
C ASP A 103 -4.41 1.95 -17.42
N THR A 104 -4.09 2.73 -18.45
CA THR A 104 -2.96 3.67 -18.45
C THR A 104 -3.30 5.03 -17.81
N LYS A 105 -4.58 5.27 -17.49
CA LYS A 105 -5.02 6.42 -16.69
C LYS A 105 -4.60 6.25 -15.23
N MET A 106 -3.99 7.29 -14.66
CA MET A 106 -3.53 7.29 -13.27
C MET A 106 -4.70 7.37 -12.29
N GLY A 107 -4.65 6.60 -11.20
CA GLY A 107 -5.67 6.54 -10.15
C GLY A 107 -5.38 7.38 -8.90
N TYR A 108 -4.94 8.64 -9.03
CA TYR A 108 -4.56 9.46 -7.85
C TYR A 108 -5.68 9.72 -6.84
N ALA A 109 -6.93 9.77 -7.31
CA ALA A 109 -8.09 10.07 -6.48
C ALA A 109 -8.83 8.80 -6.01
N TYR A 110 -8.34 7.62 -6.39
CA TYR A 110 -8.84 6.34 -5.89
C TYR A 110 -8.65 6.25 -4.38
N VAL A 111 -9.66 5.73 -3.68
CA VAL A 111 -9.62 5.45 -2.25
C VAL A 111 -10.78 4.53 -1.89
N GLU A 112 -10.46 3.37 -1.32
CA GLU A 112 -11.45 2.34 -0.97
C GLU A 112 -10.95 1.51 0.20
N ASN A 113 -11.86 1.04 1.07
CA ASN A 113 -11.53 -0.01 2.03
C ASN A 113 -11.87 -1.35 1.38
N LEU A 114 -10.83 -2.13 1.06
CA LEU A 114 -10.96 -3.40 0.35
C LEU A 114 -11.29 -4.59 1.27
N GLY A 115 -11.31 -4.38 2.59
CA GLY A 115 -11.49 -5.47 3.56
C GLY A 115 -10.32 -6.46 3.60
N ASP A 116 -9.12 -6.03 3.20
CA ASP A 116 -7.92 -6.86 3.07
C ASP A 116 -6.92 -6.67 4.22
N CYS A 117 -7.40 -6.18 5.37
CA CYS A 117 -6.58 -5.82 6.54
C CYS A 117 -5.61 -4.64 6.36
N ARG A 118 -5.75 -3.83 5.30
CA ARG A 118 -4.88 -2.67 5.08
C ARG A 118 -5.58 -1.32 5.29
N GLY A 119 -6.86 -1.33 5.66
CA GLY A 119 -7.66 -0.12 5.85
C GLY A 119 -8.02 0.52 4.52
N TYR A 120 -7.92 1.85 4.40
CA TYR A 120 -8.14 2.51 3.11
C TYR A 120 -6.91 2.39 2.21
N THR A 121 -7.08 1.80 1.03
CA THR A 121 -6.11 1.78 -0.08
C THR A 121 -6.38 2.95 -1.00
N SER A 122 -5.38 3.81 -1.23
CA SER A 122 -5.56 5.14 -1.82
C SER A 122 -4.47 5.51 -2.83
N GLY A 123 -4.82 6.28 -3.86
CA GLY A 123 -3.87 6.80 -4.83
C GLY A 123 -3.32 5.79 -5.83
N TYR A 124 -2.40 6.25 -6.68
CA TYR A 124 -2.04 5.54 -7.92
C TYR A 124 -1.29 4.21 -7.76
N ILE A 125 -0.68 3.98 -6.59
CA ILE A 125 0.03 2.72 -6.23
C ILE A 125 -0.55 2.07 -4.98
N GLY A 126 -1.76 2.47 -4.55
CA GLY A 126 -2.45 1.85 -3.42
C GLY A 126 -1.77 2.06 -2.06
N PHE A 127 -1.50 3.32 -1.69
CA PHE A 127 -1.08 3.68 -0.34
C PHE A 127 -2.18 3.31 0.67
N THR A 128 -1.86 2.53 1.69
CA THR A 128 -2.80 2.07 2.70
C THR A 128 -2.62 2.75 4.06
N THR A 129 -3.72 3.05 4.73
CA THR A 129 -3.68 3.59 6.11
C THR A 129 -3.06 2.59 7.08
N GLY A 130 -3.31 1.31 6.86
CA GLY A 130 -2.82 0.22 7.66
C GLY A 130 -1.36 -0.13 7.42
N THR A 131 -0.69 0.35 6.37
CA THR A 131 0.76 0.16 6.15
C THR A 131 1.58 1.43 6.38
N ASN A 132 0.95 2.51 6.87
CA ASN A 132 1.54 3.83 7.18
C ASN A 132 1.99 4.66 5.95
N ASP A 133 2.02 4.10 4.75
CA ASP A 133 2.41 4.85 3.54
C ASP A 133 1.38 5.94 3.16
N ALA A 134 0.07 5.73 3.37
CA ALA A 134 -0.94 6.79 3.21
C ALA A 134 -0.74 7.92 4.23
N TYR A 135 -0.34 7.58 5.46
CA TYR A 135 0.01 8.59 6.46
C TYR A 135 1.26 9.38 6.05
N ALA A 136 2.27 8.72 5.48
CA ALA A 136 3.47 9.37 4.94
C ALA A 136 3.12 10.37 3.81
N VAL A 137 2.19 10.02 2.91
CA VAL A 137 1.66 10.94 1.89
C VAL A 137 1.01 12.16 2.53
N VAL A 138 0.11 11.95 3.49
CA VAL A 138 -0.59 13.03 4.19
C VAL A 138 0.38 13.94 4.93
N GLN A 139 1.38 13.39 5.62
CA GLN A 139 2.42 14.17 6.31
C GLN A 139 3.26 14.99 5.34
N ALA A 140 3.71 14.38 4.24
CA ALA A 140 4.49 15.07 3.21
C ALA A 140 3.68 16.21 2.57
N TYR A 141 2.40 15.99 2.31
CA TYR A 141 1.52 17.00 1.73
C TYR A 141 1.24 18.14 2.71
N THR A 142 0.94 17.82 3.97
CA THR A 142 0.74 18.79 5.06
C THR A 142 1.94 19.73 5.21
N LYS A 143 3.17 19.20 5.03
CA LYS A 143 4.41 19.99 5.03
C LYS A 143 4.60 20.87 3.79
N ARG A 144 3.90 20.62 2.69
CA ARG A 144 4.04 21.43 1.46
C ARG A 144 3.03 22.56 1.38
N ILE A 145 1.85 22.36 1.94
CA ILE A 145 0.75 23.33 1.87
C ILE A 145 0.69 24.32 3.04
N HIS A 146 1.79 24.47 3.79
CA HIS A 146 1.87 25.33 4.97
C HIS A 146 1.20 26.71 4.74
N GLY A 147 0.28 27.09 5.64
CA GLY A 147 -0.46 28.35 5.54
C GLY A 147 -1.79 28.28 4.77
N THR A 148 -2.17 27.10 4.24
CA THR A 148 -3.50 26.87 3.65
C THR A 148 -4.30 25.84 4.46
N PRO A 149 -5.65 25.82 4.34
CA PRO A 149 -6.46 24.81 5.00
C PRO A 149 -6.04 23.39 4.60
N ASN A 150 -5.60 22.60 5.57
CA ASN A 150 -5.22 21.21 5.34
C ASN A 150 -6.47 20.30 5.42
N PRO A 151 -6.94 19.72 4.29
CA PRO A 151 -8.12 18.86 4.30
C PRO A 151 -7.93 17.59 5.14
N PHE A 152 -6.67 17.20 5.43
CA PHE A 152 -6.36 16.03 6.23
C PHE A 152 -6.16 16.29 7.72
N GLN A 153 -6.25 17.56 8.17
CA GLN A 153 -6.05 17.92 9.57
C GLN A 153 -6.90 17.08 10.55
N PRO A 154 -8.18 16.78 10.28
CA PRO A 154 -9.00 15.94 11.16
C PRO A 154 -8.53 14.49 11.30
N PHE A 155 -7.76 13.98 10.34
CA PHE A 155 -7.36 12.56 10.27
C PHE A 155 -5.95 12.31 10.81
N LEU A 156 -5.12 13.35 10.95
CA LEU A 156 -3.72 13.21 11.35
C LEU A 156 -3.52 12.44 12.66
N GLY A 157 -4.38 12.67 13.65
CA GLY A 157 -4.32 11.98 14.94
C GLY A 157 -4.61 10.50 14.84
N GLU A 158 -5.66 10.12 14.09
CA GLU A 158 -6.01 8.71 13.91
C GLU A 158 -5.00 7.98 13.03
N LEU A 159 -4.54 8.59 11.93
CA LEU A 159 -3.49 8.01 11.09
C LEU A 159 -2.19 7.76 11.86
N ALA A 160 -1.82 8.67 12.77
CA ALA A 160 -0.69 8.47 13.68
C ALA A 160 -0.92 7.30 14.65
N LYS A 161 -2.12 7.19 15.22
CA LYS A 161 -2.50 6.07 16.09
C LYS A 161 -2.43 4.74 15.35
N LEU A 162 -3.00 4.63 14.15
CA LEU A 162 -2.95 3.42 13.31
C LEU A 162 -1.50 3.00 13.01
N SER A 163 -0.63 3.99 12.76
CA SER A 163 0.78 3.76 12.46
C SER A 163 1.61 3.29 13.66
N ASN A 164 1.11 3.48 14.89
CA ASN A 164 1.79 3.07 16.13
C ASN A 164 1.45 1.63 16.56
N TYR A 165 0.42 1.00 16.00
CA TYR A 165 0.15 -0.41 16.26
C TYR A 165 1.25 -1.30 15.66
N THR A 166 1.43 -2.46 16.27
CA THR A 166 2.39 -3.47 15.82
C THR A 166 1.98 -4.01 14.45
N PHE A 167 2.94 -4.30 13.56
CA PHE A 167 2.58 -4.84 12.25
C PHE A 167 1.91 -6.21 12.39
N GLY A 168 0.86 -6.48 11.61
CA GLY A 168 0.02 -7.67 11.77
C GLY A 168 -1.06 -7.54 12.85
N ASP A 169 -1.11 -6.42 13.58
CA ASP A 169 -2.27 -6.05 14.38
C ASP A 169 -3.40 -5.55 13.44
N PRO A 170 -4.56 -6.24 13.37
CA PRO A 170 -5.68 -5.86 12.52
C PRO A 170 -6.28 -4.50 12.88
N HIS A 171 -6.04 -3.96 14.09
CA HIS A 171 -6.45 -2.59 14.42
C HIS A 171 -5.81 -1.54 13.51
N ARG A 172 -4.72 -1.87 12.81
CA ARG A 172 -4.14 -1.01 11.77
C ARG A 172 -5.07 -0.76 10.60
N ALA A 173 -6.02 -1.67 10.36
CA ALA A 173 -7.03 -1.55 9.32
C ALA A 173 -8.27 -0.78 9.77
N ASP A 174 -8.34 -0.32 11.03
CA ASP A 174 -9.54 0.33 11.56
C ASP A 174 -9.77 1.72 10.92
N VAL A 175 -10.84 1.80 10.12
CA VAL A 175 -11.25 3.03 9.43
C VAL A 175 -12.42 3.74 10.12
N THR A 176 -12.92 3.24 11.25
CA THR A 176 -14.14 3.77 11.92
C THR A 176 -14.00 5.25 12.30
N HIS A 177 -12.79 5.66 12.68
CA HIS A 177 -12.44 7.03 13.04
C HIS A 177 -11.90 7.87 11.87
N LEU A 178 -11.93 7.33 10.64
CA LEU A 178 -11.51 7.99 9.40
C LEU A 178 -12.70 8.37 8.50
N LYS A 179 -13.89 8.57 9.08
CA LYS A 179 -15.07 8.99 8.32
C LYS A 179 -14.80 10.31 7.56
N GLY A 180 -15.01 10.29 6.25
CA GLY A 180 -14.76 11.45 5.37
C GLY A 180 -13.34 11.50 4.78
N PHE A 181 -12.42 10.64 5.22
CA PHE A 181 -11.09 10.52 4.62
C PHE A 181 -11.14 10.23 3.11
N PRO A 182 -12.00 9.32 2.60
CA PRO A 182 -12.12 9.09 1.16
C PRO A 182 -12.52 10.34 0.36
N ALA A 183 -13.46 11.13 0.88
CA ALA A 183 -13.87 12.37 0.24
C ALA A 183 -12.73 13.40 0.23
N ALA A 184 -12.05 13.58 1.36
CA ALA A 184 -10.90 14.49 1.47
C ALA A 184 -9.74 14.09 0.55
N TRP A 185 -9.43 12.80 0.45
CA TRP A 185 -8.41 12.28 -0.47
C TRP A 185 -8.76 12.57 -1.93
N LYS A 186 -10.00 12.23 -2.33
CA LYS A 186 -10.49 12.47 -3.68
C LYS A 186 -10.47 13.95 -4.02
N ASP A 187 -10.99 14.81 -3.15
CA ASP A 187 -11.02 16.26 -3.37
C ASP A 187 -9.61 16.85 -3.49
N ALA A 188 -8.69 16.46 -2.60
CA ALA A 188 -7.29 16.90 -2.69
C ALA A 188 -6.65 16.48 -4.01
N ALA A 189 -6.88 15.24 -4.48
CA ALA A 189 -6.32 14.73 -5.72
C ALA A 189 -6.91 15.39 -6.97
N CYS A 190 -8.21 15.71 -6.95
CA CYS A 190 -8.90 16.31 -8.08
C CYS A 190 -8.75 17.84 -8.16
N GLN A 191 -8.43 18.52 -7.05
CA GLN A 191 -8.40 19.98 -6.99
C GLN A 191 -6.99 20.55 -6.79
N ASN A 192 -6.03 19.78 -6.25
CA ASN A 192 -4.71 20.28 -5.95
C ASN A 192 -3.58 19.49 -6.66
N PRO A 193 -2.89 20.07 -7.66
CA PRO A 193 -1.78 19.40 -8.34
C PRO A 193 -0.60 19.12 -7.39
N MET A 194 -0.49 19.84 -6.27
CA MET A 194 0.51 19.56 -5.24
C MET A 194 0.25 18.23 -4.52
N PHE A 195 -1.01 17.81 -4.36
CA PHE A 195 -1.30 16.51 -3.75
C PHE A 195 -0.90 15.37 -4.70
N VAL A 196 -1.19 15.51 -6.00
CA VAL A 196 -0.74 14.56 -7.03
C VAL A 196 0.79 14.47 -7.07
N GLN A 197 1.50 15.61 -7.10
CA GLN A 197 2.96 15.59 -7.07
C GLN A 197 3.52 14.99 -5.77
N THR A 198 2.82 15.17 -4.64
CA THR A 198 3.23 14.55 -3.37
C THR A 198 3.09 13.04 -3.40
N GLN A 199 2.01 12.50 -3.97
CA GLN A 199 1.86 11.06 -4.17
C GLN A 199 3.04 10.50 -5.01
N LEU A 200 3.39 11.17 -6.10
CA LEU A 200 4.53 10.76 -6.94
C LEU A 200 5.85 10.80 -6.18
N ASP A 201 6.14 11.87 -5.46
CA ASP A 201 7.41 12.03 -4.73
C ASP A 201 7.55 11.01 -3.58
N VAL A 202 6.45 10.73 -2.87
CA VAL A 202 6.42 9.66 -1.85
C VAL A 202 6.54 8.29 -2.48
N GLY A 203 5.84 8.04 -3.60
CA GLY A 203 6.00 6.82 -4.37
C GLY A 203 7.45 6.61 -4.84
N HIS A 204 8.15 7.68 -5.20
CA HIS A 204 9.56 7.60 -5.58
C HIS A 204 10.46 7.26 -4.39
N SER A 205 10.27 7.95 -3.26
CA SER A 205 11.02 7.71 -2.02
C SER A 205 10.82 6.30 -1.47
N MET A 206 9.58 5.82 -1.42
CA MET A 206 9.23 4.56 -0.77
C MET A 206 9.39 3.34 -1.67
N TYR A 207 9.33 3.49 -3.00
CA TYR A 207 9.32 2.37 -3.94
C TYR A 207 10.37 2.51 -5.04
N LEU A 208 10.39 3.60 -5.81
CA LEU A 208 11.32 3.72 -6.95
C LEU A 208 12.79 3.72 -6.53
N GLN A 209 13.17 4.58 -5.59
CA GLN A 209 14.57 4.70 -5.16
C GLN A 209 15.09 3.38 -4.52
N PRO A 210 14.35 2.70 -3.62
CA PRO A 210 14.74 1.37 -3.15
C PRO A 210 14.85 0.33 -4.26
N ALA A 211 13.90 0.28 -5.20
CA ALA A 211 13.96 -0.65 -6.34
C ALA A 211 15.22 -0.47 -7.18
N LEU A 212 15.65 0.78 -7.40
CA LEU A 212 16.90 1.08 -8.10
C LEU A 212 18.12 0.55 -7.34
N ARG A 213 18.16 0.71 -6.00
CA ARG A 213 19.26 0.18 -5.18
C ARG A 213 19.30 -1.35 -5.19
N TYR A 214 18.16 -2.00 -5.04
CA TYR A 214 18.07 -3.46 -5.16
C TYR A 214 18.50 -3.96 -6.54
N ALA A 215 18.05 -3.32 -7.62
CA ALA A 215 18.49 -3.65 -8.98
C ALA A 215 20.01 -3.49 -9.15
N ALA A 216 20.59 -2.42 -8.60
CA ALA A 216 22.01 -2.15 -8.71
C ALA A 216 22.84 -3.21 -7.98
N SER A 217 22.35 -3.69 -6.83
CA SER A 217 23.03 -4.70 -6.01
C SER A 217 23.27 -6.04 -6.71
N VAL A 218 22.50 -6.32 -7.78
CA VAL A 218 22.63 -7.54 -8.60
C VAL A 218 23.10 -7.24 -10.02
N GLY A 219 23.61 -6.03 -10.27
CA GLY A 219 24.13 -5.62 -11.57
C GLY A 219 23.06 -5.48 -12.66
N VAL A 220 21.83 -5.13 -12.29
CA VAL A 220 20.75 -4.77 -13.23
C VAL A 220 20.82 -3.28 -13.53
N THR A 221 20.99 -2.93 -14.80
CA THR A 221 21.26 -1.56 -15.26
C THR A 221 20.31 -1.06 -16.34
N SER A 222 19.66 -1.97 -17.09
CA SER A 222 18.72 -1.61 -18.13
C SER A 222 17.47 -0.92 -17.55
N ASN A 223 16.83 -0.07 -18.35
CA ASN A 223 15.60 0.59 -17.93
C ASN A 223 14.45 -0.41 -17.75
N LEU A 224 14.40 -1.46 -18.58
CA LEU A 224 13.43 -2.55 -18.39
C LEU A 224 13.66 -3.29 -17.07
N GLY A 225 14.90 -3.62 -16.75
CA GLY A 225 15.25 -4.25 -15.47
C GLY A 225 14.86 -3.39 -14.27
N LYS A 226 15.17 -2.09 -14.31
CA LYS A 226 14.74 -1.13 -13.28
C LYS A 226 13.22 -1.06 -13.13
N ALA A 227 12.47 -1.08 -14.24
CA ALA A 227 11.01 -1.11 -14.22
C ALA A 227 10.45 -2.40 -13.63
N ILE A 228 11.06 -3.56 -13.90
CA ILE A 228 10.68 -4.85 -13.29
C ILE A 228 10.90 -4.83 -11.78
N PHE A 229 12.01 -4.27 -11.31
CA PHE A 229 12.26 -4.13 -9.87
C PHE A 229 11.28 -3.14 -9.21
N TYR A 230 10.95 -2.04 -9.90
CA TYR A 230 9.94 -1.09 -9.44
C TYR A 230 8.55 -1.72 -9.33
N ASP A 231 8.07 -2.41 -10.36
CA ASP A 231 6.78 -3.12 -10.28
C ASP A 231 6.80 -4.20 -9.17
N THR A 232 7.92 -4.91 -9.02
CA THR A 232 8.04 -5.92 -7.95
C THR A 232 7.95 -5.30 -6.57
N ILE A 233 8.61 -4.17 -6.33
CA ILE A 233 8.58 -3.53 -5.01
C ILE A 233 7.22 -2.89 -4.72
N VAL A 234 6.50 -2.40 -5.74
CA VAL A 234 5.14 -1.88 -5.58
C VAL A 234 4.20 -3.03 -5.18
N GLN A 235 4.29 -4.17 -5.86
CA GLN A 235 3.42 -5.30 -5.55
C GLN A 235 3.76 -5.97 -4.21
N HIS A 236 5.04 -6.24 -3.97
CA HIS A 236 5.49 -7.11 -2.89
C HIS A 236 6.04 -6.36 -1.68
N GLY A 237 6.30 -5.06 -1.81
CA GLY A 237 7.02 -4.30 -0.81
C GLY A 237 8.47 -4.75 -0.62
N TRP A 238 9.10 -4.16 0.39
CA TRP A 238 10.47 -4.42 0.84
C TRP A 238 10.60 -4.21 2.34
N GLN A 239 9.50 -4.38 3.05
CA GLN A 239 9.42 -4.33 4.50
C GLN A 239 9.70 -5.71 5.11
N TYR A 240 10.31 -5.78 6.30
CA TYR A 240 10.64 -7.05 6.95
C TYR A 240 9.43 -7.78 7.56
N VAL A 241 8.26 -7.17 7.48
CA VAL A 241 7.02 -7.62 8.12
C VAL A 241 6.18 -8.56 7.23
N GLU A 242 6.48 -8.65 5.93
CA GLU A 242 5.98 -9.69 5.00
C GLU A 242 7.18 -10.42 4.35
N PRO A 243 8.06 -11.04 5.16
CA PRO A 243 9.39 -11.47 4.71
C PRO A 243 9.36 -12.66 3.74
N LEU A 244 8.24 -13.35 3.60
CA LEU A 244 8.13 -14.52 2.73
C LEU A 244 7.77 -14.17 1.28
N ILE A 245 7.36 -12.93 1.02
CA ILE A 245 6.90 -12.50 -0.31
C ILE A 245 7.54 -11.22 -0.83
N ASN A 246 8.26 -10.47 0.01
CA ASN A 246 8.85 -9.19 -0.35
C ASN A 246 9.97 -9.29 -1.42
N LEU A 247 10.38 -8.15 -1.98
CA LEU A 247 11.45 -8.09 -2.98
C LEU A 247 12.78 -8.74 -2.51
N PRO A 248 13.30 -8.47 -1.30
CA PRO A 248 14.48 -9.16 -0.79
C PRO A 248 14.38 -10.69 -0.80
N ARG A 249 13.22 -11.24 -0.46
CA ARG A 249 12.98 -12.69 -0.50
C ARG A 249 12.98 -13.23 -1.91
N ILE A 250 12.33 -12.55 -2.86
CA ILE A 250 12.35 -12.92 -4.28
C ILE A 250 13.80 -12.91 -4.81
N MET A 251 14.60 -11.90 -4.42
CA MET A 251 16.02 -11.82 -4.78
C MET A 251 16.84 -12.95 -4.15
N GLN A 252 16.62 -13.26 -2.88
CA GLN A 252 17.26 -14.38 -2.18
C GLN A 252 16.98 -15.71 -2.90
N LEU A 253 15.72 -15.96 -3.26
CA LEU A 253 15.29 -17.18 -3.95
C LEU A 253 15.81 -17.24 -5.40
N THR A 254 15.96 -16.08 -6.05
CA THR A 254 16.57 -15.98 -7.38
C THR A 254 18.09 -16.23 -7.32
N GLY A 255 18.74 -15.81 -6.23
CA GLY A 255 20.19 -15.78 -6.09
C GLY A 255 20.83 -14.64 -6.89
N PRO A 256 22.12 -14.36 -6.69
CA PRO A 256 22.83 -13.31 -7.43
C PRO A 256 22.90 -13.63 -8.93
N ARG A 257 23.21 -12.61 -9.73
CA ARG A 257 23.56 -12.78 -11.13
C ARG A 257 24.86 -13.59 -11.25
N LYS A 258 24.84 -14.66 -12.03
CA LYS A 258 25.98 -15.58 -12.16
C LYS A 258 27.06 -14.98 -13.05
N ASN A 259 28.31 -15.43 -12.90
CA ASN A 259 29.41 -15.04 -13.78
C ASN A 259 29.08 -15.37 -15.23
N GLY A 260 29.17 -14.38 -16.12
CA GLY A 260 28.83 -14.51 -17.55
C GLY A 260 27.33 -14.57 -17.86
N GLU A 261 26.44 -14.53 -16.86
CA GLU A 261 25.00 -14.45 -17.09
C GLU A 261 24.64 -13.08 -17.66
N SER A 262 23.84 -13.04 -18.73
CA SER A 262 23.32 -11.79 -19.27
C SER A 262 22.24 -11.20 -18.37
N GLU A 263 22.04 -9.88 -18.41
CA GLU A 263 20.96 -9.24 -17.64
C GLU A 263 19.58 -9.80 -18.04
N LYS A 264 19.36 -10.08 -19.33
CA LYS A 264 18.16 -10.77 -19.83
C LYS A 264 17.94 -12.11 -19.12
N ALA A 265 18.97 -12.95 -19.05
CA ALA A 265 18.85 -14.28 -18.44
C ALA A 265 18.56 -14.18 -16.94
N TYR A 266 19.22 -13.26 -16.24
CA TYR A 266 18.94 -12.98 -14.83
C TYR A 266 17.48 -12.55 -14.61
N LEU A 267 16.98 -11.60 -15.41
CA LEU A 267 15.60 -11.10 -15.30
C LEU A 267 14.58 -12.20 -15.61
N THR A 268 14.86 -13.10 -16.54
CA THR A 268 14.02 -14.29 -16.78
C THR A 268 13.96 -15.19 -15.53
N ARG A 269 15.09 -15.45 -14.85
CA ARG A 269 15.09 -16.24 -13.59
C ARG A 269 14.35 -15.51 -12.48
N PHE A 270 14.52 -14.20 -12.37
CA PHE A 270 13.85 -13.36 -11.38
C PHE A 270 12.33 -13.39 -11.57
N LEU A 271 11.83 -13.13 -12.79
CA LEU A 271 10.40 -13.18 -13.11
C LEU A 271 9.82 -14.58 -12.97
N THR A 272 10.59 -15.62 -13.32
CA THR A 272 10.18 -17.02 -13.09
C THR A 272 9.99 -17.30 -11.60
N THR A 273 10.95 -16.87 -10.77
CA THR A 273 10.89 -17.04 -9.31
C THR A 273 9.71 -16.28 -8.72
N ARG A 274 9.52 -15.01 -9.11
CA ARG A 274 8.37 -14.19 -8.69
C ARG A 274 7.04 -14.82 -9.07
N ARG A 275 6.90 -15.31 -10.31
CA ARG A 275 5.67 -15.94 -10.78
C ARG A 275 5.38 -17.25 -10.06
N GLN A 276 6.39 -18.10 -9.83
CA GLN A 276 6.23 -19.30 -9.02
C GLN A 276 5.82 -18.96 -7.59
N LEU A 277 6.41 -17.92 -7.01
CA LEU A 277 6.09 -17.47 -5.66
C LEU A 277 4.61 -17.10 -5.55
N VAL A 278 4.11 -16.22 -6.42
CA VAL A 278 2.70 -15.81 -6.35
C VAL A 278 1.74 -16.95 -6.67
N CYS A 279 2.11 -17.87 -7.57
CA CYS A 279 1.31 -19.06 -7.91
C CYS A 279 1.27 -20.12 -6.80
N CYS A 280 2.24 -20.09 -5.88
CA CYS A 280 2.34 -20.99 -4.75
C CYS A 280 1.77 -20.39 -3.46
N TYR A 281 1.57 -19.07 -3.42
CA TYR A 281 1.11 -18.38 -2.22
C TYR A 281 -0.28 -18.87 -1.80
N PRO A 282 -0.55 -19.06 -0.49
CA PRO A 282 -1.87 -19.46 -0.01
C PRO A 282 -2.94 -18.39 -0.29
N GLY A 283 -4.10 -18.80 -0.79
CA GLY A 283 -5.20 -17.90 -1.19
C GLY A 283 -5.16 -17.53 -2.67
N ASP A 284 -6.21 -16.86 -3.17
CA ASP A 284 -6.41 -16.64 -4.60
C ASP A 284 -5.88 -15.28 -5.09
N THR A 285 -5.85 -14.26 -4.23
CA THR A 285 -5.48 -12.88 -4.59
C THR A 285 -4.09 -12.78 -5.25
N TRP A 286 -3.09 -13.43 -4.65
CA TRP A 286 -1.73 -13.45 -5.22
C TRP A 286 -1.66 -14.28 -6.50
N ASN A 287 -2.35 -15.41 -6.56
CA ASN A 287 -2.40 -16.25 -7.75
C ASN A 287 -2.91 -15.47 -8.96
N GLU A 288 -3.98 -14.68 -8.80
CA GLU A 288 -4.59 -13.87 -9.87
C GLU A 288 -3.60 -12.90 -10.52
N SER A 289 -2.68 -12.33 -9.75
CA SER A 289 -1.67 -11.40 -10.25
C SER A 289 -0.56 -12.05 -11.10
N SER A 290 -0.57 -13.36 -11.32
CA SER A 290 0.51 -14.07 -12.05
C SER A 290 0.62 -13.69 -13.54
N ASP A 291 -0.41 -13.06 -14.09
CA ASP A 291 -0.49 -12.55 -15.46
C ASP A 291 0.48 -11.39 -15.73
N ARG A 292 0.71 -10.50 -14.75
CA ARG A 292 1.64 -9.37 -14.89
C ARG A 292 3.07 -9.83 -15.14
N MET A 293 3.52 -10.90 -14.49
CA MET A 293 4.84 -11.50 -14.74
C MET A 293 4.92 -12.09 -16.15
N SER A 294 3.80 -12.54 -16.71
CA SER A 294 3.75 -12.99 -18.10
C SER A 294 3.97 -11.84 -19.08
N ASP A 295 3.39 -10.67 -18.82
CA ASP A 295 3.62 -9.49 -19.64
C ASP A 295 5.03 -8.95 -19.50
N LEU A 296 5.57 -8.88 -18.28
CA LEU A 296 6.97 -8.50 -18.05
C LEU A 296 7.94 -9.47 -18.73
N GLN A 297 7.67 -10.78 -18.70
CA GLN A 297 8.49 -11.77 -19.40
C GLN A 297 8.43 -11.56 -20.91
N ASN A 298 7.25 -11.27 -21.48
CA ASN A 298 7.12 -10.93 -22.91
C ASN A 298 7.97 -9.70 -23.29
N LEU A 299 8.16 -8.73 -22.39
CA LEU A 299 9.04 -7.60 -22.62
C LEU A 299 10.51 -8.02 -22.62
N VAL A 300 10.92 -8.86 -21.66
CA VAL A 300 12.29 -9.40 -21.54
C VAL A 300 12.64 -10.27 -22.74
N ASP A 301 11.72 -11.11 -23.21
CA ASP A 301 11.94 -11.98 -24.38
C ASP A 301 12.30 -11.18 -25.63
N LYS A 302 11.66 -10.01 -25.79
CA LYS A 302 11.92 -8.99 -26.83
C LYS A 302 12.99 -7.97 -26.42
N TRP A 303 14.02 -8.44 -25.72
CA TRP A 303 15.10 -7.64 -25.11
C TRP A 303 15.58 -6.47 -25.96
N SER A 304 16.03 -6.71 -27.19
CA SER A 304 16.63 -5.68 -28.05
C SER A 304 15.70 -4.50 -28.34
N ALA A 305 14.38 -4.72 -28.32
CA ALA A 305 13.39 -3.67 -28.53
C ALA A 305 13.03 -2.90 -27.25
N ASN A 306 13.17 -3.54 -26.09
CA ASN A 306 12.56 -3.08 -24.83
C ASN A 306 13.56 -2.72 -23.72
N GLN A 307 14.81 -3.18 -23.76
CA GLN A 307 15.79 -3.00 -22.66
C GLN A 307 15.94 -1.53 -22.22
N ASP A 308 15.84 -0.60 -23.16
CA ASP A 308 15.99 0.84 -22.93
C ASP A 308 14.68 1.55 -22.56
N LEU A 309 13.52 0.89 -22.71
CA LEU A 309 12.18 1.48 -22.59
C LEU A 309 11.97 2.76 -23.42
N LYS A 310 12.57 2.84 -24.62
CA LYS A 310 12.41 3.97 -25.54
C LYS A 310 11.18 3.86 -26.44
N ASN A 311 10.66 2.65 -26.62
CA ASN A 311 9.54 2.35 -27.50
C ASN A 311 8.27 2.10 -26.70
N LYS A 312 7.11 2.18 -27.37
CA LYS A 312 5.85 1.71 -26.79
C LYS A 312 5.96 0.23 -26.44
N VAL A 313 5.39 -0.17 -25.30
CA VAL A 313 5.33 -1.56 -24.83
C VAL A 313 3.89 -2.04 -24.85
N VAL A 314 3.71 -3.33 -25.16
CA VAL A 314 2.39 -3.98 -25.21
C VAL A 314 2.30 -4.99 -24.08
N LEU A 315 1.33 -4.76 -23.19
CA LEU A 315 0.97 -5.63 -22.08
C LEU A 315 -0.23 -6.46 -22.53
N LYS A 316 0.04 -7.67 -23.05
CA LYS A 316 -0.94 -8.50 -23.74
C LYS A 316 -2.00 -9.05 -22.81
N ALA A 317 -1.62 -9.49 -21.62
CA ALA A 317 -2.55 -10.04 -20.64
C ALA A 317 -3.57 -8.98 -20.21
N PHE A 318 -3.11 -7.73 -20.06
CA PHE A 318 -3.95 -6.58 -19.71
C PHE A 318 -4.58 -5.87 -20.91
N GLY A 319 -4.30 -6.30 -22.14
CA GLY A 319 -4.82 -5.67 -23.35
C GLY A 319 -4.41 -4.20 -23.53
N ALA A 320 -3.30 -3.79 -22.91
CA ALA A 320 -2.89 -2.38 -22.83
C ALA A 320 -1.64 -2.09 -23.67
N THR A 321 -1.51 -0.86 -24.15
CA THR A 321 -0.28 -0.35 -24.77
C THR A 321 0.17 0.89 -24.02
N VAL A 322 1.40 0.87 -23.51
CA VAL A 322 2.04 2.00 -22.83
C VAL A 322 3.02 2.66 -23.80
N THR A 323 2.84 3.95 -24.04
CA THR A 323 3.59 4.74 -25.03
C THR A 323 4.58 5.71 -24.39
N GLY A 324 4.43 6.00 -23.10
CA GLY A 324 5.17 7.03 -22.38
C GLY A 324 4.65 8.45 -22.65
N LYS A 325 3.52 8.59 -23.36
CA LYS A 325 2.90 9.88 -23.70
C LYS A 325 1.58 10.13 -22.98
N GLU A 326 1.11 9.17 -22.19
CA GLU A 326 -0.15 9.20 -21.45
C GLU A 326 -0.20 10.34 -20.44
N ASN A 327 -1.34 11.01 -20.26
CA ASN A 327 -1.42 12.07 -19.26
C ASN A 327 -1.29 11.49 -17.84
N MET A 328 -0.16 11.75 -17.18
CA MET A 328 0.06 11.36 -15.78
C MET A 328 -0.16 12.51 -14.80
N ASN A 329 -0.56 13.68 -15.27
CA ASN A 329 -0.72 14.84 -14.40
C ASN A 329 -2.08 14.85 -13.71
N TYR A 330 -3.02 13.99 -14.15
CA TYR A 330 -4.40 14.08 -13.73
C TYR A 330 -5.12 12.73 -13.78
N ASP A 331 -5.94 12.47 -12.76
CA ASP A 331 -6.81 11.30 -12.69
C ASP A 331 -8.11 11.56 -13.45
N THR A 332 -8.07 11.37 -14.76
CA THR A 332 -9.26 11.55 -15.63
C THR A 332 -10.38 10.55 -15.35
N GLY A 333 -10.09 9.44 -14.66
CA GLY A 333 -11.06 8.38 -14.36
C GLY A 333 -11.95 8.75 -13.18
N ASN A 334 -11.34 9.19 -12.08
CA ASN A 334 -12.02 9.43 -10.80
C ASN A 334 -12.38 10.91 -10.58
N CYS A 335 -11.71 11.85 -11.26
CA CYS A 335 -11.96 13.29 -11.15
C CYS A 335 -12.89 13.84 -12.25
N LYS A 336 -13.91 13.05 -12.63
CA LYS A 336 -14.95 13.49 -13.57
C LYS A 336 -15.68 14.71 -13.01
N GLY A 337 -15.82 15.76 -13.82
CA GLY A 337 -16.47 17.02 -13.44
C GLY A 337 -15.55 18.06 -12.81
N TYR A 338 -14.28 17.74 -12.57
CA TYR A 338 -13.26 18.69 -12.13
C TYR A 338 -12.39 19.13 -13.32
N THR A 339 -11.87 20.35 -13.27
CA THR A 339 -10.99 20.90 -14.31
C THR A 339 -9.58 20.28 -14.21
N PRO A 340 -9.06 19.62 -15.26
CA PRO A 340 -7.71 19.08 -15.25
C PRO A 340 -6.63 20.15 -15.03
N PHE A 341 -5.56 19.79 -14.33
CA PHE A 341 -4.41 20.66 -14.14
C PHE A 341 -3.61 20.83 -15.44
N ALA A 342 -3.06 22.02 -15.67
CA ALA A 342 -2.15 22.26 -16.78
C ALA A 342 -0.79 21.56 -16.59
N SER A 343 -0.26 21.60 -15.36
CA SER A 343 1.00 20.99 -14.98
C SER A 343 1.01 20.61 -13.49
N LEU A 344 1.95 19.75 -13.12
CA LEU A 344 2.28 19.48 -11.73
C LEU A 344 3.39 20.44 -11.26
N PRO A 345 3.44 20.81 -9.97
CA PRO A 345 4.59 21.53 -9.42
C PRO A 345 5.86 20.69 -9.52
N THR A 346 7.01 21.34 -9.35
CA THR A 346 8.32 20.67 -9.38
C THR A 346 8.38 19.57 -8.31
N SER A 347 8.88 18.39 -8.72
CA SER A 347 9.17 17.28 -7.81
C SER A 347 10.18 17.72 -6.75
N ILE A 348 9.94 17.33 -5.50
CA ILE A 348 10.88 17.51 -4.40
C ILE A 348 11.40 16.11 -4.01
N PRO A 349 12.71 15.85 -4.13
CA PRO A 349 13.28 14.58 -3.68
C PRO A 349 12.97 14.35 -2.21
N LEU A 350 12.33 13.23 -1.91
CA LEU A 350 12.14 12.74 -0.56
C LEU A 350 13.18 11.65 -0.29
N PRO A 351 13.74 11.58 0.94
CA PRO A 351 14.67 10.52 1.28
C PRO A 351 13.93 9.18 1.30
N ILE A 352 14.63 8.09 0.99
CA ILE A 352 14.14 6.74 1.29
C ILE A 352 13.76 6.68 2.77
N PRO A 353 12.60 6.10 3.16
CA PRO A 353 12.25 5.97 4.57
C PRO A 353 13.36 5.25 5.32
N GLN A 354 14.06 6.02 6.14
CA GLN A 354 15.10 5.54 7.03
C GLN A 354 14.74 6.01 8.42
N CYS A 355 15.09 5.19 9.39
CA CYS A 355 14.98 5.57 10.77
C CYS A 355 16.00 6.69 11.06
N THR A 356 15.57 7.95 11.12
CA THR A 356 16.43 9.00 11.68
C THR A 356 16.52 8.73 13.18
N ALA A 357 17.64 8.17 13.64
CA ALA A 357 17.97 8.27 15.05
C ALA A 357 17.98 9.78 15.38
N SER A 358 17.09 10.22 16.28
CA SER A 358 16.92 11.59 16.76
C SER A 358 15.93 12.46 15.97
N ALA A 359 14.63 12.29 16.22
CA ALA A 359 13.80 13.49 16.37
C ALA A 359 14.05 14.01 17.79
N PRO A 360 14.51 15.26 17.99
CA PRO A 360 14.65 15.79 19.34
C PRO A 360 13.26 15.86 19.98
N THR A 361 13.14 15.25 21.16
CA THR A 361 12.02 15.49 22.08
C THR A 361 11.78 17.00 22.18
N PRO A 362 10.52 17.48 22.09
CA PRO A 362 10.25 18.88 22.36
C PRO A 362 10.70 19.14 23.80
N SER A 363 11.77 19.92 23.96
CA SER A 363 12.29 20.26 25.28
C SER A 363 11.18 20.93 26.07
N SER A 364 10.80 20.32 27.18
CA SER A 364 9.99 20.97 28.21
C SER A 364 10.61 22.31 28.57
N SER A 365 9.88 23.38 28.30
CA SER A 365 9.96 24.72 28.88
C SER A 365 11.13 24.94 29.87
N SER A 366 12.22 25.53 29.41
CA SER A 366 13.12 26.29 30.27
C SER A 366 12.55 27.70 30.44
N ARG A 367 11.98 27.96 31.62
CA ARG A 367 11.72 29.32 32.12
C ARG A 367 12.98 30.19 31.96
N PRO A 368 12.87 31.47 31.59
CA PRO A 368 14.03 32.36 31.61
C PRO A 368 14.48 32.57 33.05
N ASN A 369 15.72 32.19 33.34
CA ASN A 369 16.37 32.45 34.62
C ASN A 369 16.86 33.90 34.60
N HIS A 370 16.10 34.82 35.20
CA HIS A 370 16.55 36.20 35.40
C HIS A 370 17.71 36.22 36.41
N SER A 371 18.89 36.59 35.92
CA SER A 371 20.08 36.86 36.73
C SER A 371 19.83 38.03 37.68
N LYS A 372 20.16 37.81 38.95
CA LYS A 372 20.12 38.78 40.04
C LYS A 372 21.25 39.80 39.88
N ASN A 373 20.92 41.09 39.89
CA ASN A 373 21.84 42.15 40.27
C ASN A 373 21.30 42.87 41.52
N HIS A 374 22.14 42.93 42.55
CA HIS A 374 21.89 43.60 43.82
C HIS A 374 22.03 45.13 43.70
N ARG A 375 21.07 45.89 44.28
CA ARG A 375 21.26 46.85 45.41
C ARG A 375 19.99 47.70 45.67
N PRO A 376 19.86 48.36 46.85
CA PRO A 376 18.66 48.27 47.69
C PRO A 376 17.88 49.58 47.84
N HIS A 377 16.61 49.50 48.28
CA HIS A 377 16.06 50.18 49.47
C HIS A 377 14.51 50.25 49.44
N HIS A 378 13.96 50.29 50.66
CA HIS A 378 12.64 50.74 51.09
C HIS A 378 11.46 49.76 51.25
N LYS A 379 11.19 49.52 52.54
CA LYS A 379 9.96 49.15 53.25
C LYS A 379 8.65 49.50 52.53
N GLN A 380 7.65 48.62 52.61
CA GLN A 380 6.43 48.82 53.40
C GLN A 380 5.53 47.56 53.43
N HIS A 381 4.55 47.60 54.34
CA HIS A 381 3.87 46.50 55.03
C HIS A 381 2.63 45.91 54.33
N ALA A 382 2.22 44.75 54.88
CA ALA A 382 0.84 44.24 55.02
C ALA A 382 0.16 43.71 53.74
N GLY A 383 -0.68 42.67 53.77
CA GLY A 383 -1.27 41.90 54.86
C GLY A 383 -2.21 40.81 54.30
N HIS A 384 -2.56 39.88 55.18
CA HIS A 384 -3.61 38.86 55.18
C HIS A 384 -4.60 38.67 54.01
N GLY A 385 -5.01 37.42 53.82
CA GLY A 385 -6.36 37.09 53.37
C GLY A 385 -6.56 35.67 52.88
N GLN A 386 -6.80 34.73 53.79
CA GLN A 386 -7.49 33.46 53.48
C GLN A 386 -8.94 33.77 53.06
N HIS A 387 -9.55 32.95 52.21
CA HIS A 387 -10.92 32.44 52.46
C HIS A 387 -11.27 31.26 51.55
N ALA A 388 -11.77 30.21 52.19
CA ALA A 388 -12.48 29.08 51.61
C ALA A 388 -14.00 29.36 51.54
N GLY A 389 -14.71 28.57 50.74
CA GLY A 389 -16.18 28.45 50.73
C GLY A 389 -16.66 27.77 49.45
N HIS A 390 -17.08 26.49 49.50
CA HIS A 390 -18.48 26.04 49.60
C HIS A 390 -19.37 26.53 48.44
N ALA A 391 -20.36 25.80 47.91
CA ALA A 391 -20.75 24.40 47.83
C ALA A 391 -22.02 24.40 46.95
N ASN A 392 -22.35 23.23 46.42
CA ASN A 392 -23.71 22.66 46.32
C ASN A 392 -24.64 22.87 45.10
N HIS A 393 -25.21 21.71 44.73
CA HIS A 393 -26.53 21.39 44.14
C HIS A 393 -26.87 21.91 42.72
N GLY A 394 -27.57 21.18 41.85
CA GLY A 394 -28.28 19.89 41.98
C GLY A 394 -28.98 19.52 40.65
N HIS A 395 -29.40 18.25 40.57
CA HIS A 395 -30.49 17.63 39.79
C HIS A 395 -30.99 18.28 38.46
N ALA A 396 -31.08 17.48 37.39
CA ALA A 396 -32.30 16.72 37.06
C ALA A 396 -32.21 16.00 35.71
N SER A 397 -32.61 14.73 35.74
CA SER A 397 -32.94 13.80 34.68
C SER A 397 -34.15 14.22 33.84
N HIS A 398 -34.21 13.84 32.55
CA HIS A 398 -35.44 13.44 31.84
C HIS A 398 -35.08 12.46 30.70
N GLY A 399 -35.72 11.30 30.71
CA GLY A 399 -35.69 10.33 29.61
C GLY A 399 -36.89 10.53 28.68
N HIS A 400 -36.77 10.02 27.45
CA HIS A 400 -37.91 9.61 26.64
C HIS A 400 -37.56 8.41 25.76
N SER A 401 -38.52 7.50 25.72
CA SER A 401 -38.57 6.20 25.05
C SER A 401 -39.58 6.27 23.90
N GLY A 402 -39.36 5.47 22.85
CA GLY A 402 -40.33 5.11 21.80
C GLY A 402 -39.58 4.54 20.58
N HIS A 403 -39.45 3.21 20.41
CA HIS A 403 -40.38 2.32 19.65
C HIS A 403 -40.90 2.99 18.37
N GLY A 404 -40.72 2.50 17.14
CA GLY A 404 -40.29 1.21 16.60
C GLY A 404 -41.12 0.98 15.32
N HIS A 405 -40.52 0.62 14.18
CA HIS A 405 -41.22 -0.09 13.10
C HIS A 405 -40.25 -0.72 12.08
N HIS A 406 -40.44 -2.03 11.91
CA HIS A 406 -39.90 -2.89 10.85
C HIS A 406 -40.32 -2.45 9.43
N LYS A 407 -39.42 -2.63 8.46
CA LYS A 407 -39.55 -3.57 7.31
C LYS A 407 -38.42 -3.37 6.30
N GLY A 408 -37.92 -4.47 5.74
CA GLY A 408 -37.22 -4.48 4.44
C GLY A 408 -35.80 -5.02 4.44
N HIS A 409 -35.61 -6.30 4.79
CA HIS A 409 -34.42 -7.04 4.38
C HIS A 409 -34.43 -7.18 2.85
N LEU A 410 -33.48 -6.52 2.19
CA LEU A 410 -33.03 -6.88 0.84
C LEU A 410 -31.60 -7.40 0.99
N GLN A 411 -31.45 -8.72 0.84
CA GLN A 411 -30.17 -9.39 0.71
C GLN A 411 -29.45 -8.84 -0.52
N HIS A 412 -28.39 -8.05 -0.30
CA HIS A 412 -27.42 -7.76 -1.34
C HIS A 412 -26.43 -8.92 -1.43
N PRO A 413 -26.14 -9.46 -2.63
CA PRO A 413 -25.15 -10.52 -2.78
C PRO A 413 -23.75 -9.96 -2.56
N ASP A 414 -23.07 -10.61 -1.63
CA ASP A 414 -21.65 -10.55 -1.31
C ASP A 414 -20.78 -10.65 -2.58
N ARG A 415 -20.15 -9.53 -2.96
CA ARG A 415 -19.11 -9.42 -4.01
C ARG A 415 -18.21 -8.23 -3.71
N GLY A 416 -17.44 -8.36 -2.63
CA GLY A 416 -16.48 -7.36 -2.18
C GLY A 416 -15.03 -7.77 -2.36
N GLN A 417 -14.67 -8.53 -3.39
CA GLN A 417 -13.28 -8.71 -3.84
C GLN A 417 -13.30 -8.89 -5.38
N HIS A 418 -12.23 -8.52 -6.07
CA HIS A 418 -12.06 -8.49 -7.54
C HIS A 418 -12.54 -7.23 -8.27
N ARG A 419 -11.74 -6.17 -8.17
CA ARG A 419 -11.53 -5.23 -9.29
C ARG A 419 -10.08 -4.75 -9.35
N TYR A 420 -9.19 -5.62 -9.85
CA TYR A 420 -8.18 -5.15 -10.78
C TYR A 420 -8.41 -5.87 -12.11
N ALA A 421 -8.76 -5.10 -13.14
CA ALA A 421 -9.07 -5.51 -14.51
C ALA A 421 -10.27 -6.48 -14.72
N ARG A 422 -11.51 -5.99 -14.60
CA ARG A 422 -12.66 -6.54 -15.37
C ARG A 422 -13.87 -5.60 -15.44
N GLN A 423 -13.71 -4.47 -16.12
CA GLN A 423 -14.83 -3.83 -16.83
C GLN A 423 -14.34 -3.28 -18.16
N GLY A 424 -14.55 -4.04 -19.23
CA GLY A 424 -14.27 -3.58 -20.59
C GLY A 424 -14.07 -4.73 -21.56
N GLN A 425 -15.14 -5.47 -21.87
CA GLN A 425 -15.46 -6.05 -23.19
C GLN A 425 -16.54 -7.12 -23.06
N SER A 426 -17.80 -6.74 -23.33
CA SER A 426 -18.80 -7.63 -23.94
C SER A 426 -19.97 -6.80 -24.44
N GLN A 427 -19.88 -6.27 -25.66
CA GLN A 427 -21.06 -6.14 -26.53
C GLN A 427 -20.59 -6.34 -27.97
N SER A 428 -20.78 -7.55 -28.47
CA SER A 428 -20.92 -7.82 -29.90
C SER A 428 -22.42 -7.99 -30.16
N SER A 429 -22.99 -7.07 -30.93
CA SER A 429 -24.07 -7.29 -31.87
C SER A 429 -23.79 -6.37 -33.05
#